data_AF-A0A8X6MQS5-F1
#
_entry.id   AF-A0A8X6MQS5-F1
#
_cell.length_a   1.000
_cell.length_b   1.000
_cell.length_c   1.000
_cell.angle_alpha   90.00
_cell.angle_beta   90.00
_cell.angle_gamma   90.00
#
_symmetry.space_group_name_H-M   'P 1'
#
loop_
_entity.id
_entity.type
_entity.pdbx_description
1 polymer ?
#
loop_
_entity_poly.entity_id
_entity_poly.type
_entity_poly.pdbx_seq_one_letter_code
_entity_poly.pdbx_strand_id
1 'polypeptide(L)'
;MSLMKRIHYEVEMWKEHHETFVGNNFDQRFMGTFHWKSDGTIDRLKTANTLIQSDLLQMRHRFMLACNYWDDKRVLSIWEQMTVGLKNYFYVIQTYDIPESERPFAINVIHWIRMFTGVGEGNNGGQEWFRSYNWGVEFLQDSLAQNSTAEERLEIVKRAIHWNYESYHQSGRFCVFPRAADLGLEDPDALTKCHLPRILHIILCEKIIPRGLDLNFVELLQEFWSLIPNESKEFVKRCDIYEPIALIVDNDRSVLPALKKYLYHNQ
;
A
#
# COMPACT_ATOMS: atom_id res chain seq x y z
N MET A 1 16.01 -25.92 -4.36
CA MET A 1 16.93 -24.78 -4.17
C MET A 1 17.67 -24.97 -2.85
N SER A 2 18.99 -24.80 -2.78
CA SER A 2 19.73 -24.97 -1.52
C SER A 2 19.40 -23.85 -0.53
N LEU A 3 19.50 -24.10 0.78
CA LEU A 3 19.24 -23.11 1.83
C LEU A 3 20.05 -21.81 1.63
N MET A 4 21.32 -21.94 1.24
CA MET A 4 22.20 -20.80 0.94
C MET A 4 21.68 -19.96 -0.24
N LYS A 5 21.13 -20.59 -1.28
CA LYS A 5 20.50 -19.86 -2.40
C LYS A 5 19.23 -19.12 -1.96
N ARG A 6 18.44 -19.71 -1.06
CA ARG A 6 17.24 -19.07 -0.50
C ARG A 6 17.59 -17.86 0.36
N ILE A 7 18.56 -18.00 1.25
CA ILE A 7 19.07 -16.90 2.10
C ILE A 7 19.59 -15.76 1.23
N HIS A 8 20.42 -16.07 0.22
CA HIS A 8 20.93 -15.06 -0.71
C HIS A 8 19.78 -14.34 -1.44
N TYR A 9 18.82 -15.10 -1.96
CA TYR A 9 17.65 -14.53 -2.64
C TYR A 9 16.84 -13.59 -1.73
N GLU A 10 16.58 -14.00 -0.48
CA GLU A 10 15.85 -13.15 0.48
C GLU A 10 16.59 -11.85 0.80
N VAL A 11 17.93 -11.90 0.93
CA VAL A 11 18.74 -10.69 1.14
C VAL A 11 18.69 -9.77 -0.07
N GLU A 12 18.87 -10.31 -1.29
CA GLU A 12 18.82 -9.50 -2.51
C GLU A 12 17.44 -8.91 -2.73
N MET A 13 16.37 -9.67 -2.50
CA MET A 13 15.00 -9.15 -2.54
C MET A 13 14.78 -8.06 -1.49
N TRP A 14 15.33 -8.21 -0.28
CA TRP A 14 15.23 -7.16 0.74
C TRP A 14 16.00 -5.91 0.30
N LYS A 15 17.19 -6.05 -0.28
CA LYS A 15 17.97 -4.93 -0.82
C LYS A 15 17.20 -4.20 -1.91
N GLU A 16 16.69 -4.93 -2.90
CA GLU A 16 15.95 -4.35 -4.03
C GLU A 16 14.75 -3.52 -3.56
N HIS A 17 13.96 -4.04 -2.62
CA HIS A 17 12.83 -3.30 -2.04
C HIS A 17 13.22 -2.06 -1.23
N HIS A 18 14.50 -1.93 -0.81
CA HIS A 18 14.96 -0.87 0.09
C HIS A 18 16.18 -0.12 -0.46
N GLU A 19 16.54 -0.32 -1.74
CA GLU A 19 17.76 0.18 -2.35
C GLU A 19 17.81 1.71 -2.27
N THR A 20 16.65 2.35 -2.44
CA THR A 20 16.46 3.79 -2.32
C THR A 20 16.77 4.35 -0.92
N PHE A 21 16.61 3.56 0.15
CA PHE A 21 16.85 4.01 1.53
C PHE A 21 18.18 3.53 2.08
N VAL A 22 18.59 2.31 1.77
CA VAL A 22 19.82 1.76 2.33
C VAL A 22 21.04 2.22 1.52
N GLY A 23 20.79 2.60 0.26
CA GLY A 23 21.81 2.96 -0.71
C GLY A 23 22.81 1.83 -0.93
N ASN A 24 23.94 2.15 -1.54
CA ASN A 24 25.04 1.20 -1.75
C ASN A 24 25.79 0.83 -0.47
N ASN A 25 25.37 1.32 0.71
CA ASN A 25 26.06 1.11 1.98
C ASN A 25 25.70 -0.22 2.66
N PHE A 26 25.28 -1.22 1.88
CA PHE A 26 25.00 -2.57 2.35
C PHE A 26 26.31 -3.31 2.67
N ASP A 27 26.92 -2.97 3.80
CA ASP A 27 28.13 -3.63 4.28
C ASP A 27 27.83 -4.90 5.11
N GLN A 28 28.88 -5.58 5.56
CA GLN A 28 28.73 -6.77 6.40
C GLN A 28 28.00 -6.52 7.73
N ARG A 29 27.97 -5.27 8.24
CA ARG A 29 27.27 -4.94 9.49
C ARG A 29 25.76 -5.02 9.29
N PHE A 30 25.25 -4.70 8.10
CA PHE A 30 23.84 -4.90 7.77
C PHE A 30 23.43 -6.37 7.84
N MET A 31 24.30 -7.29 7.39
CA MET A 31 23.99 -8.72 7.40
C MET A 31 23.74 -9.24 8.83
N GLY A 32 24.42 -8.65 9.83
CA GLY A 32 24.21 -8.97 11.25
C GLY A 32 22.90 -8.47 11.85
N THR A 33 22.14 -7.64 11.12
CA THR A 33 20.84 -7.09 11.59
C THR A 33 19.63 -7.86 11.10
N PHE A 34 19.81 -8.79 10.16
CA PHE A 34 18.71 -9.61 9.66
C PHE A 34 18.23 -10.59 10.72
N HIS A 35 16.93 -10.48 11.03
CA HIS A 35 16.24 -11.47 11.83
C HIS A 35 15.65 -12.51 10.90
N TRP A 36 15.98 -13.77 11.12
CA TRP A 36 15.55 -14.88 10.28
C TRP A 36 14.40 -15.65 10.93
N LYS A 37 13.42 -16.06 10.12
CA LYS A 37 12.38 -17.01 10.52
C LYS A 37 12.89 -18.45 10.35
N SER A 38 12.21 -19.39 10.99
CA SER A 38 12.54 -20.83 10.92
C SER A 38 12.41 -21.42 9.50
N ASP A 39 11.65 -20.78 8.62
CA ASP A 39 11.50 -21.18 7.21
C ASP A 39 12.63 -20.65 6.31
N GLY A 40 13.58 -19.88 6.85
CA GLY A 40 14.69 -19.29 6.10
C GLY A 40 14.33 -18.00 5.35
N THR A 41 13.19 -17.38 5.65
CA THR A 41 12.84 -16.03 5.18
C THR A 41 13.23 -14.96 6.21
N ILE A 42 13.35 -13.70 5.76
CA ILE A 42 13.64 -12.58 6.66
C ILE A 42 12.37 -12.18 7.41
N ASP A 43 12.45 -12.07 8.74
CA ASP A 43 11.49 -11.36 9.56
C ASP A 43 11.63 -9.85 9.31
N ARG A 44 10.93 -9.39 8.28
CA ARG A 44 11.06 -8.03 7.75
C ARG A 44 10.75 -6.96 8.81
N LEU A 45 9.73 -7.18 9.64
CA LEU A 45 9.35 -6.24 10.69
C LEU A 45 10.42 -6.14 11.78
N LYS A 46 10.91 -7.28 12.29
CA LYS A 46 12.00 -7.26 13.30
C LYS A 46 13.30 -6.70 12.75
N THR A 47 13.62 -7.00 11.50
CA THR A 47 14.78 -6.47 10.79
C THR A 47 14.67 -4.96 10.63
N ALA A 48 13.55 -4.45 10.09
CA ALA A 48 13.30 -3.03 9.95
C ALA A 48 13.39 -2.32 11.31
N ASN A 49 12.80 -2.90 12.35
CA ASN A 49 12.86 -2.36 13.69
C ASN A 49 14.28 -2.30 14.25
N THR A 50 15.10 -3.32 14.00
CA THR A 50 16.51 -3.30 14.42
C THR A 50 17.29 -2.22 13.68
N LEU A 51 17.07 -2.11 12.38
CA LEU A 51 17.73 -1.11 11.53
C LEU A 51 17.34 0.32 11.89
N ILE A 52 16.06 0.58 12.18
CA ILE A 52 15.56 1.89 12.63
C ILE A 52 16.21 2.31 13.95
N GLN A 53 16.50 1.36 14.85
CA GLN A 53 17.17 1.64 16.13
C GLN A 53 18.70 1.74 16.00
N SER A 54 19.28 1.08 15.00
CA SER A 54 20.72 1.06 14.79
C SER A 54 21.26 2.40 14.32
N ASP A 55 22.54 2.65 14.57
CA ASP A 55 23.25 3.81 14.05
C ASP A 55 23.71 3.65 12.59
N LEU A 56 23.49 2.47 11.99
CA LEU A 56 23.94 2.09 10.65
C LEU A 56 23.26 2.90 9.53
N LEU A 57 22.04 3.37 9.77
CA LEU A 57 21.29 4.19 8.83
C LEU A 57 21.37 5.66 9.20
N GLN A 58 21.44 6.55 8.21
CA GLN A 58 21.24 7.97 8.43
C GLN A 58 19.80 8.26 8.85
N MET A 59 19.58 9.35 9.58
CA MET A 59 18.27 9.74 10.12
C MET A 59 17.17 9.74 9.04
N ARG A 60 17.48 10.24 7.84
CA ARG A 60 16.55 10.26 6.70
C ARG A 60 16.09 8.85 6.29
N HIS A 61 17.00 7.89 6.29
CA HIS A 61 16.69 6.51 5.88
C HIS A 61 15.93 5.76 6.97
N ARG A 62 16.22 6.02 8.25
CA ARG A 62 15.45 5.48 9.38
C ARG A 62 14.01 5.97 9.34
N PHE A 63 13.79 7.25 9.03
CA PHE A 63 12.46 7.82 8.90
C PHE A 63 11.67 7.13 7.78
N MET A 64 12.24 7.02 6.57
CA MET A 64 11.59 6.36 5.45
C MET A 64 11.29 4.88 5.74
N LEU A 65 12.23 4.18 6.38
CA LEU A 65 12.03 2.79 6.79
C LEU A 65 10.90 2.67 7.84
N ALA A 66 10.84 3.57 8.81
CA ALA A 66 9.76 3.61 9.80
C ALA A 66 8.39 3.89 9.14
N CYS A 67 8.34 4.79 8.14
CA CYS A 67 7.12 5.05 7.37
C CYS A 67 6.65 3.82 6.59
N ASN A 68 7.57 3.05 6.00
CA ASN A 68 7.23 1.86 5.20
C ASN A 68 6.78 0.65 6.02
N TYR A 69 7.22 0.57 7.28
CA TYR A 69 6.83 -0.50 8.20
C TYR A 69 5.79 -0.06 9.23
N TRP A 70 5.21 1.15 9.06
CA TRP A 70 4.14 1.71 9.87
C TRP A 70 4.37 1.65 11.39
N ASP A 71 5.58 1.99 11.84
CA ASP A 71 5.84 2.12 13.30
C ASP A 71 5.57 3.57 13.76
N ASP A 72 4.29 3.90 14.00
CA ASP A 72 3.81 5.25 14.31
C ASP A 72 4.63 5.96 15.38
N LYS A 73 4.93 5.25 16.47
CA LYS A 73 5.68 5.80 17.61
C LYS A 73 7.09 6.17 17.20
N ARG A 74 7.73 5.34 16.36
CA ARG A 74 9.07 5.64 15.85
C ARG A 74 9.06 6.69 14.77
N VAL A 75 8.08 6.69 13.87
CA VAL A 75 7.96 7.73 12.85
C VAL A 75 7.91 9.10 13.52
N LEU A 76 7.03 9.26 14.53
CA LEU A 76 6.95 10.48 15.34
C LEU A 76 8.26 10.82 16.03
N SER A 77 8.85 9.86 16.75
CA SER A 77 10.09 10.09 17.49
C SER A 77 11.26 10.49 16.58
N ILE A 78 11.38 9.87 15.40
CA ILE A 78 12.42 10.18 14.42
C ILE A 78 12.17 11.56 13.81
N TRP A 79 10.91 11.87 13.48
CA TRP A 79 10.54 13.18 12.96
C TRP A 79 10.88 14.31 13.93
N GLU A 80 10.60 14.14 15.22
CA GLU A 80 10.96 15.12 16.25
C GLU A 80 12.48 15.35 16.33
N GLN A 81 13.27 14.30 16.15
CA GLN A 81 14.74 14.36 16.16
C GLN A 81 15.36 14.95 14.88
N MET A 82 14.59 15.07 13.79
CA MET A 82 15.10 15.62 12.54
C MET A 82 15.34 17.13 12.60
N THR A 83 16.45 17.56 12.00
CA THR A 83 16.73 18.97 11.76
C THR A 83 15.73 19.58 10.78
N VAL A 84 15.56 20.90 10.83
CA VAL A 84 14.70 21.64 9.88
C VAL A 84 15.11 21.37 8.43
N GLY A 85 16.41 21.29 8.14
CA GLY A 85 16.91 20.98 6.80
C GLY A 85 16.47 19.61 6.29
N LEU A 86 16.47 18.59 7.16
CA LEU A 86 15.97 17.25 6.80
C LEU A 86 14.45 17.25 6.61
N LYS A 87 13.69 17.96 7.44
CA LYS A 87 12.24 18.10 7.24
C LYS A 87 11.91 18.81 5.92
N ASN A 88 12.68 19.85 5.57
CA ASN A 88 12.53 20.56 4.31
C ASN A 88 12.79 19.69 3.09
N TYR A 89 13.75 18.77 3.15
CA TYR A 89 13.95 17.78 2.08
C TYR A 89 12.67 16.98 1.81
N PHE A 90 12.00 16.53 2.88
CA PHE A 90 10.74 15.79 2.78
C PHE A 90 9.56 16.64 2.31
N TYR A 91 9.51 17.93 2.66
CA TYR A 91 8.50 18.85 2.10
C TYR A 91 8.68 19.07 0.60
N VAL A 92 9.92 19.24 0.14
CA VAL A 92 10.23 19.43 -1.29
C VAL A 92 9.86 18.18 -2.10
N ILE A 93 10.05 16.98 -1.52
CA ILE A 93 9.60 15.72 -2.13
C ILE A 93 8.07 15.69 -2.31
N GLN A 94 7.28 16.36 -1.47
CA GLN A 94 5.82 16.45 -1.68
C GLN A 94 5.43 17.29 -2.90
N THR A 95 6.33 18.16 -3.38
CA THR A 95 6.00 19.22 -4.34
C THR A 95 6.62 19.04 -5.74
N TYR A 96 7.49 18.04 -5.95
CA TYR A 96 8.21 17.82 -7.21
C TYR A 96 8.10 16.38 -7.72
N ASP A 97 8.50 16.18 -9.00
CA ASP A 97 8.67 14.85 -9.61
C ASP A 97 9.64 14.00 -8.81
N ILE A 98 9.08 13.14 -7.96
CA ILE A 98 9.80 12.09 -7.25
C ILE A 98 10.43 11.17 -8.30
N PRO A 99 11.74 10.87 -8.22
CA PRO A 99 12.36 9.86 -9.07
C PRO A 99 11.52 8.59 -9.06
N GLU A 100 11.28 8.00 -10.22
CA GLU A 100 10.32 6.89 -10.36
C GLU A 100 10.62 5.71 -9.43
N SER A 101 11.91 5.46 -9.15
CA SER A 101 12.39 4.48 -8.18
C SER A 101 11.92 4.73 -6.73
N GLU A 102 11.59 5.97 -6.38
CA GLU A 102 11.15 6.39 -5.04
C GLU A 102 9.63 6.53 -4.90
N ARG A 103 8.85 6.52 -6.01
CA ARG A 103 7.39 6.78 -6.01
C ARG A 103 6.56 5.87 -5.10
N PRO A 104 6.71 4.53 -5.10
CA PRO A 104 5.85 3.65 -4.29
C PRO A 104 5.93 3.96 -2.79
N PHE A 105 7.06 4.52 -2.35
CA PHE A 105 7.38 4.76 -0.94
C PHE A 105 7.23 6.22 -0.54
N ALA A 106 7.46 7.13 -1.49
CA ALA A 106 7.13 8.52 -1.33
C ALA A 106 5.65 8.71 -0.98
N ILE A 107 4.75 7.80 -1.41
CA ILE A 107 3.34 7.81 -0.97
C ILE A 107 3.23 7.68 0.55
N ASN A 108 3.89 6.69 1.17
CA ASN A 108 3.86 6.51 2.62
C ASN A 108 4.49 7.69 3.36
N VAL A 109 5.60 8.20 2.83
CA VAL A 109 6.32 9.35 3.40
C VAL A 109 5.50 10.64 3.28
N ILE A 110 4.96 10.95 2.09
CA ILE A 110 4.05 12.06 1.84
C ILE A 110 2.84 11.97 2.77
N HIS A 111 2.29 10.76 2.93
CA HIS A 111 1.15 10.51 3.80
C HIS A 111 1.46 10.92 5.25
N TRP A 112 2.57 10.45 5.82
CA TRP A 112 3.01 10.84 7.16
C TRP A 112 3.31 12.33 7.30
N ILE A 113 3.96 12.94 6.29
CA ILE A 113 4.26 14.38 6.34
C ILE A 113 2.97 15.22 6.33
N ARG A 114 1.97 14.83 5.53
CA ARG A 114 0.65 15.48 5.54
C ARG A 114 0.00 15.37 6.92
N MET A 115 0.06 14.20 7.55
CA MET A 115 -0.42 14.02 8.93
C MET A 115 0.30 14.95 9.93
N PHE A 116 1.62 15.09 9.84
CA PHE A 116 2.39 15.89 10.81
C PHE A 116 2.25 17.39 10.63
N THR A 117 1.94 17.85 9.42
CA THR A 117 1.92 19.28 9.13
C THR A 117 0.54 19.87 9.00
N GLY A 118 -0.49 19.04 8.84
CA GLY A 118 -1.82 19.50 8.48
C GLY A 118 -1.85 20.23 7.14
N VAL A 119 -0.77 20.17 6.34
CA VAL A 119 -0.71 20.82 5.03
C VAL A 119 -1.60 20.01 4.09
N GLY A 120 -2.84 20.49 3.96
CA GLY A 120 -3.92 19.87 3.19
C GLY A 120 -5.19 19.64 4.02
N GLU A 121 -5.12 19.57 5.35
CA GLU A 121 -6.23 19.14 6.20
C GLU A 121 -6.50 20.16 7.30
N GLY A 122 -7.75 20.62 7.42
CA GLY A 122 -8.15 21.47 8.54
C GLY A 122 -8.03 20.71 9.85
N ASN A 123 -7.02 21.06 10.66
CA ASN A 123 -6.66 20.76 12.06
C ASN A 123 -7.02 19.42 12.75
N ASN A 124 -7.96 18.59 12.29
CA ASN A 124 -8.34 17.32 12.93
C ASN A 124 -8.51 16.13 11.95
N GLY A 125 -8.56 16.36 10.63
CA GLY A 125 -8.92 15.31 9.66
C GLY A 125 -7.90 14.17 9.48
N GLY A 126 -6.60 14.46 9.60
CA GLY A 126 -5.55 13.49 9.28
C GLY A 126 -5.43 12.30 10.22
N GLN A 127 -5.76 12.48 11.49
CA GLN A 127 -5.70 11.40 12.49
C GLN A 127 -6.89 10.43 12.36
N GLU A 128 -8.07 10.92 11.99
CA GLU A 128 -9.26 10.08 11.75
C GLU A 128 -9.16 9.32 10.43
N TRP A 129 -8.69 9.98 9.36
CA TRP A 129 -8.39 9.32 8.08
C TRP A 129 -7.36 8.19 8.25
N PHE A 130 -6.33 8.40 9.07
CA PHE A 130 -5.27 7.41 9.30
C PHE A 130 -5.76 6.17 10.06
N ARG A 131 -6.60 6.35 11.09
CA ARG A 131 -7.31 5.22 11.70
C ARG A 131 -8.14 4.51 10.62
N SER A 132 -8.81 5.27 9.75
CA SER A 132 -9.60 4.78 8.61
C SER A 132 -8.84 3.84 7.66
N TYR A 133 -7.61 4.21 7.32
CA TYR A 133 -6.82 3.47 6.35
C TYR A 133 -6.13 2.25 6.98
N ASN A 134 -5.51 2.40 8.15
CA ASN A 134 -4.78 1.30 8.81
C ASN A 134 -5.70 0.19 9.29
N TRP A 135 -6.87 0.51 9.86
CA TRP A 135 -7.85 -0.51 10.16
C TRP A 135 -8.32 -1.21 8.88
N GLY A 136 -8.56 -0.49 7.78
CA GLY A 136 -8.93 -1.12 6.51
C GLY A 136 -7.88 -2.14 6.02
N VAL A 137 -6.59 -1.84 6.14
CA VAL A 137 -5.49 -2.72 5.69
C VAL A 137 -5.25 -3.89 6.65
N GLU A 138 -5.20 -3.66 7.96
CA GLU A 138 -5.04 -4.71 8.98
C GLU A 138 -6.25 -5.64 9.00
N PHE A 139 -7.46 -5.09 8.91
CA PHE A 139 -8.72 -5.83 8.86
C PHE A 139 -8.83 -6.69 7.59
N LEU A 140 -8.41 -6.18 6.42
CA LEU A 140 -8.33 -7.01 5.21
C LEU A 140 -7.28 -8.13 5.33
N GLN A 141 -6.18 -7.92 6.05
CA GLN A 141 -5.17 -8.95 6.27
C GLN A 141 -5.65 -10.06 7.23
N ASP A 142 -6.29 -9.70 8.33
CA ASP A 142 -6.86 -10.65 9.31
C ASP A 142 -8.00 -11.49 8.70
N SER A 143 -8.74 -10.90 7.77
CA SER A 143 -9.90 -11.53 7.15
C SER A 143 -9.55 -12.47 6.00
N LEU A 144 -8.36 -12.28 5.42
CA LEU A 144 -7.76 -13.16 4.43
C LEU A 144 -6.94 -14.30 5.06
N ALA A 145 -7.00 -14.46 6.39
CA ALA A 145 -6.48 -15.64 7.05
C ALA A 145 -7.15 -16.92 6.49
N GLN A 146 -6.35 -17.96 6.27
CA GLN A 146 -6.69 -19.15 5.45
C GLN A 146 -7.95 -19.94 5.86
N ASN A 147 -8.62 -19.60 6.97
CA ASN A 147 -9.73 -20.35 7.56
C ASN A 147 -11.10 -19.64 7.51
N SER A 148 -11.23 -18.45 6.93
CA SER A 148 -12.52 -17.75 6.81
C SER A 148 -13.34 -18.25 5.61
N THR A 149 -14.66 -18.28 5.75
CA THR A 149 -15.59 -18.59 4.65
C THR A 149 -15.72 -17.40 3.68
N ALA A 150 -16.16 -17.66 2.45
CA ALA A 150 -16.45 -16.64 1.43
C ALA A 150 -17.39 -15.53 1.94
N GLU A 151 -18.48 -15.91 2.61
CA GLU A 151 -19.46 -14.98 3.16
C GLU A 151 -18.90 -14.11 4.30
N GLU A 152 -18.02 -14.67 5.14
CA GLU A 152 -17.31 -13.90 6.17
C GLU A 152 -16.33 -12.90 5.55
N ARG A 153 -15.57 -13.31 4.53
CA ARG A 153 -14.65 -12.41 3.79
C ARG A 153 -15.42 -11.27 3.14
N LEU A 154 -16.56 -11.55 2.53
CA LEU A 154 -17.42 -10.54 1.93
C LEU A 154 -17.98 -9.55 2.96
N GLU A 155 -18.52 -10.04 4.06
CA GLU A 155 -19.11 -9.19 5.10
C GLU A 155 -18.05 -8.27 5.73
N ILE A 156 -16.83 -8.76 5.84
CA ILE A 156 -15.68 -7.96 6.22
C ILE A 156 -15.41 -6.89 5.17
N VAL A 157 -15.27 -7.24 3.88
CA VAL A 157 -14.99 -6.24 2.85
C VAL A 157 -16.09 -5.17 2.80
N LYS A 158 -17.37 -5.54 3.00
CA LYS A 158 -18.49 -4.60 3.13
C LYS A 158 -18.32 -3.66 4.32
N ARG A 159 -17.91 -4.15 5.49
CA ARG A 159 -17.62 -3.31 6.67
C ARG A 159 -16.44 -2.38 6.44
N ALA A 160 -15.40 -2.84 5.76
CA ALA A 160 -14.25 -2.03 5.37
C ALA A 160 -14.65 -0.87 4.44
N ILE A 161 -15.53 -1.14 3.47
CA ILE A 161 -16.08 -0.13 2.55
C ILE A 161 -17.00 0.84 3.30
N HIS A 162 -17.93 0.33 4.11
CA HIS A 162 -18.90 1.13 4.86
C HIS A 162 -18.22 2.07 5.87
N TRP A 163 -17.18 1.60 6.55
CA TRP A 163 -16.49 2.43 7.52
C TRP A 163 -15.57 3.49 6.89
N ASN A 164 -14.95 3.19 5.74
CA ASN A 164 -14.30 4.21 4.91
C ASN A 164 -15.31 5.28 4.44
N TYR A 165 -16.54 4.87 4.13
CA TYR A 165 -17.65 5.77 3.78
C TYR A 165 -18.07 6.67 4.95
N GLU A 166 -18.25 6.12 6.17
CA GLU A 166 -18.60 6.91 7.36
C GLU A 166 -17.49 7.89 7.75
N SER A 167 -16.23 7.47 7.69
CA SER A 167 -15.05 8.31 7.96
C SER A 167 -14.89 9.44 6.93
N TYR A 168 -15.26 9.18 5.66
CA TYR A 168 -15.36 10.21 4.62
C TYR A 168 -16.46 11.24 4.93
N HIS A 169 -17.64 10.80 5.37
CA HIS A 169 -18.77 11.69 5.65
C HIS A 169 -18.52 12.59 6.87
N GLN A 170 -17.71 12.15 7.83
CA GLN A 170 -17.33 12.94 9.00
C GLN A 170 -16.20 13.95 8.70
N SER A 171 -15.28 13.64 7.78
CA SER A 171 -14.13 14.49 7.45
C SER A 171 -14.37 15.51 6.33
N GLY A 172 -15.39 15.30 5.49
CA GLY A 172 -15.96 16.32 4.60
C GLY A 172 -15.13 16.77 3.38
N ARG A 173 -13.89 16.30 3.15
CA ARG A 173 -13.10 16.62 1.93
C ARG A 173 -12.03 15.55 1.62
N PHE A 174 -12.04 14.97 0.41
CA PHE A 174 -10.94 14.94 -0.60
C PHE A 174 -11.12 13.87 -1.71
N CYS A 175 -10.87 14.28 -2.97
CA CYS A 175 -10.13 13.52 -4.00
C CYS A 175 -9.58 14.45 -5.10
N VAL A 176 -8.60 13.95 -5.88
CA VAL A 176 -7.84 14.61 -6.96
C VAL A 176 -8.59 14.61 -8.33
N PHE A 177 -9.91 14.38 -8.30
CA PHE A 177 -10.85 14.60 -9.41
C PHE A 177 -12.07 15.38 -8.86
N PRO A 178 -12.92 16.01 -9.70
CA PRO A 178 -13.89 17.05 -9.29
C PRO A 178 -14.72 16.63 -8.06
N ARG A 179 -15.09 17.62 -7.23
CA ARG A 179 -15.87 17.35 -6.01
C ARG A 179 -17.11 16.54 -6.36
N ALA A 180 -17.60 15.68 -5.46
CA ALA A 180 -18.88 14.99 -5.65
C ALA A 180 -20.04 15.97 -5.99
N ALA A 181 -19.97 17.20 -5.48
CA ALA A 181 -20.86 18.31 -5.82
C ALA A 181 -20.71 18.80 -7.28
N ASP A 182 -19.51 18.73 -7.87
CA ASP A 182 -19.24 19.10 -9.27
C ASP A 182 -19.73 18.02 -10.25
N LEU A 183 -20.01 16.80 -9.76
CA LEU A 183 -20.60 15.68 -10.50
C LEU A 183 -22.09 15.46 -10.19
N GLY A 184 -22.69 16.26 -9.28
CA GLY A 184 -24.10 16.16 -8.90
C GLY A 184 -24.46 14.90 -8.10
N LEU A 185 -23.50 14.31 -7.40
CA LEU A 185 -23.67 13.01 -6.72
C LEU A 185 -23.88 13.21 -5.22
N GLU A 186 -25.15 13.22 -4.79
CA GLU A 186 -25.58 13.17 -3.38
C GLU A 186 -25.85 11.73 -2.88
N ASP A 187 -25.57 10.74 -3.72
CA ASP A 187 -25.95 9.34 -3.51
C ASP A 187 -24.81 8.53 -2.82
N PRO A 188 -25.08 7.86 -1.69
CA PRO A 188 -24.15 6.92 -1.04
C PRO A 188 -23.53 5.88 -2.00
N ASP A 189 -24.26 5.46 -3.05
CA ASP A 189 -23.76 4.51 -4.04
C ASP A 189 -22.68 5.11 -4.96
N ALA A 190 -22.64 6.43 -5.11
CA ALA A 190 -21.62 7.13 -5.89
C ALA A 190 -20.24 7.06 -5.24
N LEU A 191 -20.18 7.02 -3.91
CA LEU A 191 -18.92 6.93 -3.18
C LEU A 191 -18.31 5.52 -3.29
N THR A 192 -19.15 4.50 -3.18
CA THR A 192 -18.76 3.11 -3.45
C THR A 192 -18.19 2.96 -4.86
N LYS A 193 -18.77 3.66 -5.85
CA LYS A 193 -18.26 3.70 -7.24
C LYS A 193 -16.86 4.33 -7.33
N CYS A 194 -16.55 5.41 -6.60
CA CYS A 194 -15.26 6.10 -6.72
C CYS A 194 -14.08 5.35 -6.08
N HIS A 195 -14.31 4.62 -4.99
CA HIS A 195 -13.26 3.89 -4.27
C HIS A 195 -13.00 2.50 -4.83
N LEU A 196 -14.01 1.90 -5.48
CA LEU A 196 -13.94 0.55 -5.99
C LEU A 196 -12.78 0.33 -6.98
N PRO A 197 -12.52 1.21 -7.97
CA PRO A 197 -11.35 1.04 -8.83
C PRO A 197 -10.03 1.02 -8.07
N ARG A 198 -9.88 1.87 -7.06
CA ARG A 198 -8.65 1.94 -6.27
C ARG A 198 -8.41 0.66 -5.47
N ILE A 199 -9.47 0.10 -4.88
CA ILE A 199 -9.37 -1.18 -4.15
C ILE A 199 -8.97 -2.31 -5.11
N LEU A 200 -9.61 -2.38 -6.27
CA LEU A 200 -9.29 -3.38 -7.30
C LEU A 200 -7.86 -3.22 -7.81
N HIS A 201 -7.41 -1.99 -8.03
CA HIS A 201 -6.02 -1.68 -8.40
C HIS A 201 -5.03 -2.18 -7.33
N ILE A 202 -5.31 -1.97 -6.04
CA ILE A 202 -4.45 -2.46 -4.95
C ILE A 202 -4.37 -3.99 -4.96
N ILE A 203 -5.51 -4.68 -5.09
CA ILE A 203 -5.52 -6.16 -5.14
C ILE A 203 -4.70 -6.65 -6.35
N LEU A 204 -4.89 -6.02 -7.50
CA LEU A 204 -4.19 -6.35 -8.75
C LEU A 204 -2.67 -6.13 -8.61
N CYS A 205 -2.26 -4.91 -8.27
CA CYS A 205 -0.87 -4.46 -8.29
C CYS A 205 -0.06 -4.91 -7.08
N GLU A 206 -0.65 -4.99 -5.89
CA GLU A 206 0.09 -5.33 -4.67
C GLU A 206 0.05 -6.83 -4.33
N LYS A 207 -1.00 -7.54 -4.78
CA LYS A 207 -1.20 -8.95 -4.42
C LYS A 207 -1.01 -9.88 -5.60
N ILE A 208 -1.74 -9.69 -6.69
CA ILE A 208 -1.77 -10.67 -7.79
C ILE A 208 -0.51 -10.61 -8.65
N ILE A 209 -0.07 -9.41 -9.04
CA ILE A 209 1.07 -9.24 -9.96
C ILE A 209 2.42 -9.62 -9.32
N PRO A 210 2.76 -9.17 -8.10
CA PRO A 210 4.07 -9.44 -7.51
C PRO A 210 4.23 -10.90 -7.09
N ARG A 211 3.13 -11.54 -6.67
CA ARG A 211 3.15 -12.93 -6.18
C ARG A 211 2.85 -13.97 -7.27
N GLY A 212 2.42 -13.51 -8.45
CA GLY A 212 2.14 -14.32 -9.63
C GLY A 212 0.99 -15.31 -9.42
N LEU A 213 -0.25 -14.91 -9.79
CA LEU A 213 -1.49 -15.71 -9.69
C LEU A 213 -1.47 -16.77 -8.57
N ASP A 214 -1.08 -16.38 -7.35
CA ASP A 214 -1.33 -17.22 -6.19
C ASP A 214 -2.85 -17.42 -6.16
N LEU A 215 -3.28 -18.67 -6.32
CA LEU A 215 -4.66 -19.05 -6.62
C LEU A 215 -5.65 -18.41 -5.65
N ASN A 216 -5.20 -18.22 -4.40
CA ASN A 216 -5.97 -17.58 -3.35
C ASN A 216 -6.39 -16.15 -3.68
N PHE A 217 -5.57 -15.35 -4.38
CA PHE A 217 -5.90 -13.96 -4.71
C PHE A 217 -6.70 -13.82 -6.00
N VAL A 218 -6.55 -14.75 -6.94
CA VAL A 218 -7.35 -14.79 -8.18
C VAL A 218 -8.79 -15.18 -7.85
N GLU A 219 -8.95 -16.25 -7.09
CA GLU A 219 -10.26 -16.72 -6.60
C GLU A 219 -10.92 -15.63 -5.74
N LEU A 220 -10.17 -14.98 -4.86
CA LEU A 220 -10.67 -13.84 -4.09
C LEU A 220 -11.11 -12.67 -4.98
N LEU A 221 -10.32 -12.30 -6.00
CA LEU A 221 -10.70 -11.21 -6.91
C LEU A 221 -11.94 -11.59 -7.72
N GLN A 222 -12.07 -12.84 -8.16
CA GLN A 222 -13.24 -13.36 -8.86
C GLN A 222 -14.49 -13.33 -7.96
N GLU A 223 -14.36 -13.83 -6.73
CA GLU A 223 -15.40 -13.82 -5.72
C GLU A 223 -15.83 -12.38 -5.42
N PHE A 224 -14.88 -11.51 -5.10
CA PHE A 224 -15.12 -10.09 -4.86
C PHE A 224 -15.79 -9.43 -6.07
N TRP A 225 -15.30 -9.68 -7.28
CA TRP A 225 -15.89 -9.15 -8.51
C TRP A 225 -17.32 -9.62 -8.70
N SER A 226 -17.63 -10.90 -8.45
CA SER A 226 -18.99 -11.43 -8.58
C SER A 226 -19.99 -10.71 -7.68
N LEU A 227 -19.53 -10.24 -6.51
CA LEU A 227 -20.33 -9.61 -5.46
C LEU A 227 -20.57 -8.11 -5.70
N ILE A 228 -19.81 -7.49 -6.59
CA ILE A 228 -20.01 -6.08 -6.97
C ILE A 228 -21.30 -5.94 -7.80
N PRO A 229 -22.21 -5.01 -7.45
CA PRO A 229 -23.39 -4.71 -8.25
C PRO A 229 -23.04 -4.32 -9.69
N ASN A 230 -23.88 -4.69 -10.66
CA ASN A 230 -23.62 -4.44 -12.09
C ASN A 230 -23.38 -2.94 -12.38
N GLU A 231 -24.10 -2.05 -11.72
CA GLU A 231 -23.92 -0.60 -11.89
C GLU A 231 -22.52 -0.11 -11.49
N SER A 232 -21.93 -0.71 -10.46
CA SER A 232 -20.56 -0.41 -10.03
C SER A 232 -19.53 -1.04 -10.97
N LYS A 233 -19.82 -2.22 -11.55
CA LYS A 233 -19.01 -2.81 -12.62
C LYS A 233 -19.00 -1.94 -13.89
N GLU A 234 -20.14 -1.36 -14.27
CA GLU A 234 -20.23 -0.42 -15.40
C GLU A 234 -19.40 0.84 -15.18
N PHE A 235 -19.24 1.27 -13.94
CA PHE A 235 -18.30 2.34 -13.60
C PHE A 235 -16.85 1.89 -13.79
N VAL A 236 -16.46 0.74 -13.20
CA VAL A 236 -15.11 0.20 -13.33
C VAL A 236 -14.74 -0.04 -14.79
N LYS A 237 -15.68 -0.47 -15.64
CA LYS A 237 -15.50 -0.64 -17.10
C LYS A 237 -14.98 0.60 -17.83
N ARG A 238 -15.16 1.79 -17.25
CA ARG A 238 -14.67 3.06 -17.80
C ARG A 238 -13.28 3.43 -17.30
N CYS A 239 -12.73 2.66 -16.35
CA CYS A 239 -11.38 2.82 -15.82
C CYS A 239 -10.39 1.96 -16.59
N ASP A 240 -9.15 2.43 -16.63
CA ASP A 240 -7.96 1.76 -17.19
C ASP A 240 -7.69 0.36 -16.57
N ILE A 241 -8.05 0.17 -15.30
CA ILE A 241 -7.86 -1.11 -14.62
C ILE A 241 -8.83 -2.22 -15.05
N TYR A 242 -9.90 -1.90 -15.79
CA TYR A 242 -10.94 -2.88 -16.11
C TYR A 242 -10.42 -4.02 -16.95
N GLU A 243 -9.66 -3.73 -18.00
CA GLU A 243 -9.13 -4.74 -18.91
C GLU A 243 -8.26 -5.76 -18.14
N PRO A 244 -7.31 -5.34 -17.28
CA PRO A 244 -6.63 -6.24 -16.36
C PRO A 244 -7.54 -7.13 -15.49
N ILE A 245 -8.61 -6.55 -14.94
CA ILE A 245 -9.53 -7.27 -14.06
C ILE A 245 -10.36 -8.28 -14.85
N ALA A 246 -10.91 -7.88 -15.98
CA ALA A 246 -11.70 -8.74 -16.86
C ALA A 246 -10.89 -9.97 -17.28
N LEU A 247 -9.64 -9.77 -17.68
CA LEU A 247 -8.71 -10.85 -18.04
C LEU A 247 -8.51 -11.87 -16.92
N ILE A 248 -8.38 -11.41 -15.66
CA ILE A 248 -8.21 -12.30 -14.51
C ILE A 248 -9.52 -12.98 -14.12
N VAL A 249 -10.64 -12.23 -14.16
CA VAL A 249 -11.97 -12.72 -13.82
C VAL A 249 -12.42 -13.81 -14.80
N ASP A 250 -12.16 -13.63 -16.08
CA ASP A 250 -12.50 -14.60 -17.14
C ASP A 250 -11.59 -15.84 -17.13
N ASN A 251 -10.66 -15.91 -16.16
CA ASN A 251 -9.80 -17.06 -15.84
C ASN A 251 -8.87 -17.47 -16.98
N ASP A 252 -8.56 -16.55 -17.90
CA ASP A 252 -7.54 -16.77 -18.90
C ASP A 252 -6.16 -16.66 -18.22
N ARG A 253 -5.53 -17.80 -17.93
CA ARG A 253 -4.19 -17.80 -17.30
C ARG A 253 -3.09 -17.44 -18.31
N SER A 254 -3.39 -17.42 -19.60
CA SER A 254 -2.41 -17.13 -20.65
C SER A 254 -2.05 -15.64 -20.75
N VAL A 255 -2.85 -14.76 -20.14
CA VAL A 255 -2.70 -13.29 -20.23
C VAL A 255 -1.76 -12.69 -19.18
N LEU A 256 -1.21 -13.48 -18.25
CA LEU A 256 -0.22 -13.01 -17.25
C LEU A 256 0.97 -12.23 -17.86
N PRO A 257 1.65 -12.71 -18.91
CA PRO A 257 2.74 -11.98 -19.55
C PRO A 257 2.25 -10.68 -20.21
N ALA A 258 1.03 -10.69 -20.75
CA ALA A 258 0.41 -9.52 -21.36
C ALA A 258 -0.01 -8.47 -20.31
N LEU A 259 -0.54 -8.90 -19.16
CA LEU A 259 -0.90 -8.07 -18.00
C LEU A 259 0.31 -7.37 -17.41
N LYS A 260 1.42 -8.10 -17.21
CA LYS A 260 2.69 -7.50 -16.78
C LYS A 260 3.12 -6.45 -17.78
N LYS A 261 3.14 -6.76 -19.07
CA LYS A 261 3.54 -5.82 -20.13
C LYS A 261 2.63 -4.58 -20.19
N TYR A 262 1.32 -4.75 -20.09
CA TYR A 262 0.32 -3.67 -20.11
C TYR A 262 0.54 -2.68 -18.98
N LEU A 263 0.76 -3.16 -17.75
CA LEU A 263 0.92 -2.29 -16.58
C LEU A 263 2.31 -1.65 -16.53
N TYR A 264 3.35 -2.34 -17.02
CA TYR A 264 4.68 -1.72 -17.18
C TYR A 264 4.73 -0.63 -18.27
N HIS A 265 3.79 -0.60 -19.23
CA HIS A 265 3.75 0.41 -20.29
C HIS A 265 2.78 1.57 -20.01
N ASN A 266 1.87 1.42 -19.04
CA ASN A 266 0.87 2.42 -18.66
C ASN A 266 1.10 3.01 -17.25
N GLN A 267 2.26 2.74 -16.64
CA GLN A 267 2.79 3.42 -15.46
C GLN A 267 3.68 4.59 -15.87
#